data_AF-A0A151PJ26-F1
#
_entry.id   AF-A0A151PJ26-F1
#
_cell.length_a   1.000
_cell.length_b   1.000
_cell.length_c   1.000
_cell.angle_alpha   90.00
_cell.angle_beta   90.00
_cell.angle_gamma   90.00
#
_symmetry.space_group_name_H-M   'P 1'
#
loop_
_entity.id
_entity.type
_entity.pdbx_description
1 polymer ?
#
loop_
_entity_poly.entity_id
_entity_poly.type
_entity_poly.pdbx_seq_one_letter_code
_entity_poly.pdbx_strand_id
1 'polypeptide(L)'
;MIVNLYHRYSAREGKDDFLSLKDLNEFLKCQAPTFLAACDRDKPGYIKMLFRDTDMNQDRKLSFEEFTKILAMLTDDAHRISHRDDRCGPDQD
;
A
#
# COMPACT_ATOMS: atom_id res chain seq x y z
N MET A 1 -10.64 -2.51 -12.02
CA MET A 1 -11.18 -2.28 -10.67
C MET A 1 -10.12 -2.65 -9.65
N ILE A 2 -9.97 -1.85 -8.58
CA ILE A 2 -8.93 -2.08 -7.55
C ILE A 2 -9.08 -3.44 -6.85
N VAL A 3 -10.30 -3.91 -6.65
CA VAL A 3 -10.61 -5.23 -6.08
C VAL A 3 -10.00 -6.37 -6.91
N ASN A 4 -10.09 -6.31 -8.24
CA ASN A 4 -9.47 -7.34 -9.10
C ASN A 4 -7.94 -7.31 -9.01
N LEU A 5 -7.35 -6.13 -8.77
CA LEU A 5 -5.92 -6.00 -8.58
C LEU A 5 -5.50 -6.58 -7.24
N TYR A 6 -6.25 -6.31 -6.17
CA TYR A 6 -6.06 -6.95 -4.87
C TYR A 6 -6.09 -8.48 -5.00
N HIS A 7 -7.15 -9.04 -5.59
CA HIS A 7 -7.25 -10.50 -5.78
C HIS A 7 -6.13 -11.10 -6.64
N ARG A 8 -5.60 -10.35 -7.61
CA ARG A 8 -4.44 -10.80 -8.42
C ARG A 8 -3.19 -11.04 -7.57
N TYR A 9 -3.01 -10.28 -6.50
CA TYR A 9 -1.88 -10.44 -5.59
C TYR A 9 -2.20 -11.44 -4.48
N SER A 10 -3.39 -11.38 -3.85
CA SER A 10 -3.76 -12.30 -2.75
C SER A 10 -3.90 -13.76 -3.19
N ALA A 11 -4.32 -14.02 -4.44
CA ALA A 11 -4.54 -15.39 -4.90
C ALA A 11 -3.26 -16.18 -5.26
N ARG A 12 -2.07 -15.58 -5.20
CA ARG A 12 -0.84 -16.17 -5.75
C ARG A 12 -0.29 -17.35 -4.95
N GLU A 13 -0.44 -17.33 -3.63
CA GLU A 13 0.04 -18.41 -2.75
C GLU A 13 -1.06 -19.41 -2.36
N GLY A 14 -2.24 -19.31 -2.99
CA GLY A 14 -3.13 -20.45 -3.14
C GLY A 14 -4.04 -20.77 -1.96
N LYS A 15 -4.77 -19.77 -1.41
CA LYS A 15 -6.23 -19.84 -1.09
C LYS A 15 -6.76 -18.77 -0.14
N ASP A 16 -5.90 -18.01 0.51
CA ASP A 16 -6.36 -17.03 1.49
C ASP A 16 -6.53 -15.69 0.76
N ASP A 17 -7.74 -15.12 0.77
CA ASP A 17 -8.09 -13.84 0.14
C ASP A 17 -7.46 -12.62 0.87
N PHE A 18 -6.17 -12.73 1.18
CA PHE A 18 -5.38 -11.82 1.98
C PHE A 18 -4.02 -11.58 1.33
N LEU A 19 -3.43 -10.41 1.57
CA LEU A 19 -2.06 -10.12 1.14
C LEU A 19 -1.07 -10.49 2.24
N SER A 20 -0.08 -11.31 1.90
CA SER A 20 1.10 -11.46 2.74
C SER A 20 2.02 -10.23 2.63
N LEU A 21 3.03 -10.14 3.50
CA LEU A 21 4.09 -9.12 3.36
C LEU A 21 4.78 -9.17 1.99
N LYS A 22 4.94 -10.38 1.43
CA LYS A 22 5.54 -10.59 0.11
C LYS A 22 4.63 -10.03 -0.99
N ASP A 23 3.33 -10.29 -0.90
CA ASP A 23 2.36 -9.80 -1.87
C ASP A 23 2.25 -8.28 -1.83
N LEU A 24 2.24 -7.67 -0.64
CA LEU A 24 2.23 -6.21 -0.49
C LEU A 24 3.50 -5.59 -1.09
N ASN A 25 4.67 -6.19 -0.84
CA ASN A 25 5.94 -5.72 -1.39
C ASN A 25 5.92 -5.70 -2.92
N GLU A 26 5.43 -6.78 -3.53
CA GLU A 26 5.31 -6.85 -4.98
C GLU A 26 4.24 -5.90 -5.54
N PHE A 27 3.10 -5.79 -4.86
CA PHE A 27 2.05 -4.84 -5.22
C PHE A 27 2.60 -3.41 -5.26
N LEU A 28 3.25 -2.94 -4.19
CA LEU A 28 3.75 -1.55 -4.12
C LEU A 28 4.85 -1.30 -5.17
N LYS A 29 5.77 -2.24 -5.37
CA LYS A 29 6.84 -2.10 -6.37
C LYS A 29 6.31 -2.07 -7.80
N CYS A 30 5.30 -2.86 -8.13
CA CYS A 30 4.77 -2.94 -9.48
C CYS A 30 3.71 -1.89 -9.79
N GLN A 31 2.83 -1.59 -8.82
CA GLN A 31 1.64 -0.77 -9.04
C GLN A 31 1.80 0.67 -8.52
N ALA A 32 2.68 0.88 -7.55
CA ALA A 32 2.88 2.18 -6.90
C ALA A 32 4.37 2.59 -6.79
N PRO A 33 5.21 2.46 -7.84
CA PRO A 33 6.62 2.82 -7.77
C PRO A 33 6.82 4.31 -7.46
N THR A 34 5.96 5.18 -8.00
CA THR A 34 6.02 6.63 -7.74
C THR A 34 5.73 6.98 -6.27
N PHE A 35 4.86 6.21 -5.61
CA PHE A 35 4.58 6.37 -4.18
C PHE A 35 5.81 6.03 -3.34
N LEU A 36 6.47 4.90 -3.64
CA LEU A 36 7.68 4.47 -2.94
C LEU A 36 8.87 5.41 -3.16
N ALA A 37 8.96 6.05 -4.34
CA ALA A 37 10.06 6.96 -4.67
C ALA A 37 10.00 8.33 -3.94
N ALA A 38 9.03 8.56 -3.06
CA ALA A 38 8.85 9.81 -2.33
C ALA A 38 8.83 9.60 -0.82
N CYS A 39 9.05 10.68 -0.07
CA CYS A 39 8.93 10.73 1.39
C CYS A 39 9.71 9.63 2.13
N ASP A 40 10.90 9.28 1.64
CA ASP A 40 11.77 8.24 2.22
C ASP A 40 11.12 6.83 2.31
N ARG A 41 10.08 6.58 1.51
CA ARG A 41 9.31 5.33 1.49
C ARG A 41 10.06 4.17 0.79
N ASP A 42 11.19 4.45 0.17
CA ASP A 42 12.10 3.47 -0.44
C ASP A 42 13.11 2.90 0.55
N LYS A 43 13.22 3.48 1.75
CA LYS A 43 14.18 3.04 2.78
C LYS A 43 13.96 1.58 3.18
N PRO A 44 15.05 0.83 3.47
CA PRO A 44 14.95 -0.54 3.95
C PRO A 44 14.02 -0.64 5.16
N GLY A 45 13.06 -1.56 5.09
CA GLY A 45 12.12 -1.82 6.18
C GLY A 45 10.83 -0.97 6.14
N TYR A 46 10.72 0.05 5.28
CA TYR A 46 9.49 0.86 5.17
C TYR A 46 8.25 0.00 4.90
N ILE A 47 8.29 -0.87 3.88
CA ILE A 47 7.15 -1.75 3.54
C ILE A 47 6.81 -2.70 4.69
N LYS A 48 7.81 -3.18 5.45
CA LYS A 48 7.59 -4.04 6.61
C LYS A 48 6.92 -3.28 7.77
N MET A 49 7.32 -2.03 8.00
CA MET A 49 6.69 -1.15 8.97
C MET A 49 5.25 -0.86 8.56
N LEU A 50 5.02 -0.42 7.31
CA LEU A 50 3.69 -0.18 6.77
C LEU A 50 2.77 -1.39 6.94
N PHE A 51 3.24 -2.58 6.54
CA PHE A 51 2.50 -3.83 6.71
C PHE A 51 2.05 -4.04 8.16
N ARG A 52 2.99 -3.93 9.11
CA ARG A 52 2.72 -4.11 10.55
C ARG A 52 1.72 -3.08 11.08
N ASP A 53 1.84 -1.83 10.62
CA ASP A 53 0.99 -0.74 11.10
C ASP A 53 -0.43 -0.83 10.49
N THR A 54 -0.59 -1.54 9.36
CA THR A 54 -1.89 -1.79 8.72
C THR A 54 -2.55 -3.10 9.12
N ASP A 55 -1.79 -4.10 9.58
CA ASP A 55 -2.25 -5.37 10.13
C ASP A 55 -2.81 -5.15 11.54
N MET A 56 -4.09 -4.78 11.62
CA MET A 56 -4.72 -4.32 12.86
C MET A 56 -5.06 -5.48 13.78
N ASN A 57 -5.47 -6.61 13.18
CA ASN A 57 -5.83 -7.81 13.92
C ASN A 57 -4.61 -8.69 14.26
N GLN A 58 -3.43 -8.35 13.73
CA GLN A 58 -2.13 -8.99 13.97
C GLN A 58 -2.07 -10.45 13.51
N ASP A 59 -2.84 -10.82 12.49
CA ASP A 59 -2.86 -12.17 11.92
C ASP A 59 -1.77 -12.39 10.86
N ARG A 60 -0.93 -11.38 10.61
CA ARG A 60 0.20 -11.38 9.66
C ARG A 60 -0.23 -11.52 8.20
N LYS A 61 -1.42 -11.07 7.87
CA LYS A 61 -1.93 -10.94 6.51
C LYS A 61 -2.86 -9.72 6.46
N LEU A 62 -3.07 -9.17 5.27
CA LEU A 62 -3.96 -8.01 5.13
C LEU A 62 -5.24 -8.43 4.45
N SER A 63 -6.36 -8.22 5.13
CA SER A 63 -7.69 -8.25 4.51
C SER A 63 -7.87 -7.10 3.52
N PHE A 64 -8.95 -7.13 2.72
CA PHE A 64 -9.25 -6.00 1.84
C PHE A 64 -9.50 -4.72 2.63
N GLU A 65 -10.15 -4.80 3.80
CA GLU A 65 -10.38 -3.67 4.70
C GLU A 65 -9.06 -3.03 5.16
N GLU A 66 -8.10 -3.83 5.62
CA GLU A 66 -6.78 -3.32 6.03
C GLU A 66 -5.99 -2.75 4.83
N PHE A 67 -6.08 -3.41 3.68
CA PHE A 67 -5.51 -2.90 2.44
C PHE A 67 -6.11 -1.56 2.02
N THR A 68 -7.39 -1.28 2.31
CA THR A 68 -7.98 0.03 1.96
C THR A 68 -7.30 1.21 2.65
N LYS A 69 -6.64 1.00 3.79
CA LYS A 69 -5.83 2.04 4.45
C LYS A 69 -4.59 2.41 3.62
N ILE A 70 -3.94 1.40 3.04
CA ILE A 70 -2.84 1.62 2.09
C ILE A 70 -3.39 2.30 0.83
N LEU A 71 -4.55 1.87 0.33
CA LEU A 71 -5.19 2.50 -0.82
C LEU A 71 -5.52 3.97 -0.58
N ALA A 72 -5.95 4.34 0.62
CA ALA A 72 -6.18 5.73 1.01
C ALA A 72 -4.88 6.55 0.90
N MET A 73 -3.76 6.04 1.42
CA MET A 73 -2.45 6.70 1.28
C MET A 73 -2.02 6.86 -0.18
N LEU A 74 -2.23 5.82 -1.00
CA LEU A 74 -1.91 5.87 -2.44
C LEU A 74 -2.77 6.89 -3.19
N THR A 75 -4.05 6.98 -2.83
CA THR A 75 -5.00 7.88 -3.48
C THR A 75 -4.76 9.33 -3.06
N ASP A 76 -4.43 9.58 -1.78
CA ASP A 76 -4.00 10.89 -1.30
C ASP A 76 -2.71 11.37 -2.00
N ASP A 77 -1.71 10.50 -2.10
CA ASP A 77 -0.46 10.82 -2.80
C ASP A 77 -0.70 11.13 -4.29
N ALA A 78 -1.58 10.38 -4.95
CA ALA A 78 -2.00 10.65 -6.33
C ALA A 78 -2.78 11.96 -6.47
N HIS A 79 -3.65 12.28 -5.49
CA HIS A 79 -4.38 13.54 -5.43
C HIS A 79 -3.42 14.73 -5.35
N ARG A 80 -2.43 14.70 -4.45
CA ARG A 80 -1.38 15.74 -4.35
C ARG A 80 -0.57 15.89 -5.64
N ILE A 81 -0.21 14.77 -6.28
CA ILE A 81 0.49 14.80 -7.58
C ILE A 81 -0.35 15.54 -8.63
N SER A 82 -1.68 15.37 -8.62
CA SER A 82 -2.58 16.04 -9.58
C SER A 82 -2.59 17.57 -9.41
N HIS A 83 -2.37 18.07 -8.19
CA HIS A 83 -2.25 19.49 -7.86
C HIS A 83 -0.82 20.03 -7.94
N ARG A 84 0.18 19.15 -8.07
CA ARG A 84 1.62 19.45 -7.96
C ARG A 84 2.02 19.96 -6.56
N ASP A 85 1.31 19.48 -5.54
CA ASP A 85 1.55 19.85 -4.15
C ASP A 85 2.74 19.11 -3.54
N ASP A 86 3.17 19.58 -2.38
CA ASP A 86 4.11 18.83 -1.55
C ASP A 86 3.46 17.52 -1.08
N ARG A 87 4.10 16.42 -1.45
CA ARG A 87 3.65 15.05 -1.18
C ARG A 87 3.96 14.58 0.24
N CYS A 88 4.86 15.27 0.93
CA CYS A 88 5.39 14.86 2.23
C CYS A 88 5.09 15.86 3.35
N GLY A 89 4.47 17.00 3.00
CA GLY A 89 3.99 18.00 3.95
C GLY A 89 2.63 17.64 4.55
N PRO A 90 2.18 18.38 5.58
CA PRO A 90 0.83 18.26 6.10
C PRO A 90 -0.22 18.62 5.02
N ASP A 91 -1.47 18.19 5.23
CA ASP A 91 -2.61 18.64 4.44
C ASP A 91 -2.67 20.17 4.40
N GLN A 92 -2.88 20.72 3.20
CA GLN A 92 -3.06 22.17 2.99
C GLN A 92 -4.54 22.52 2.73
N ASP A 93 -5.43 21.52 2.80
CA ASP A 93 -6.88 21.63 2.59
C ASP A 93 -7.63 22.09 3.85
#